data_AF-A0A061BSN9-F1
#
_entry.id   AF-A0A061BSN9-F1
#
_cell.length_a   1.000
_cell.length_b   1.000
_cell.length_c   1.000
_cell.angle_alpha   90.00
_cell.angle_beta   90.00
_cell.angle_gamma   90.00
#
_symmetry.space_group_name_H-M   'P 1'
#
loop_
_entity.id
_entity.type
_entity.pdbx_description
1 polymer ?
#
loop_
_entity_poly.entity_id
_entity_poly.type
_entity_poly.pdbx_seq_one_letter_code
_entity_poly.pdbx_strand_id
1 'polypeptide(L)'
;MGFLYYLLKDVSEKQPYKVGKNDLKQFVDTVLFKKLSTGRKGFEVIERVAGKVGEYNGKVKTSNENVTRPIIKLRADMEKLENEVSKILENDAVSGATKKSVQAVTYSEEQVKQAVIDINKLLNDCKFHGKDYNNHLDMAHNSENMKNAINDLNFKLRDRVLIATKAVKHESQRLNELSDKAWADFRSMKKCISREMQSLNKSVNLTISERIGMLLDDVNQKATDILRQLHEMRKKFQDYVLKLNDWIVAAKKSE
;
A
#
# COMPACT_ATOMS: atom_id res chain seq x y z
N MET A 1 -29.30 54.36 -15.21
CA MET A 1 -27.92 54.06 -14.78
C MET A 1 -27.72 54.00 -13.27
N GLY A 2 -28.40 54.83 -12.46
CA GLY A 2 -28.29 54.80 -10.99
C GLY A 2 -28.46 53.41 -10.36
N PHE A 3 -29.48 52.66 -10.76
CA PHE A 3 -29.70 51.29 -10.30
C PHE A 3 -28.47 50.37 -10.50
N LEU A 4 -27.94 50.29 -11.72
CA LEU A 4 -26.79 49.44 -12.04
C LEU A 4 -25.51 49.88 -11.32
N TYR A 5 -25.30 51.20 -11.17
CA TYR A 5 -24.18 51.73 -10.39
C TYR A 5 -24.25 51.28 -8.94
N TYR A 6 -25.37 51.50 -8.25
CA TYR A 6 -25.50 51.13 -6.84
C TYR A 6 -25.45 49.61 -6.64
N LEU A 7 -26.07 48.84 -7.52
CA LEU A 7 -26.02 47.37 -7.49
C LEU A 7 -24.57 46.86 -7.60
N LEU A 8 -23.83 47.31 -8.62
CA LEU A 8 -22.47 46.83 -8.86
C LEU A 8 -21.46 47.40 -7.87
N LYS A 9 -21.71 48.61 -7.34
CA LYS A 9 -20.95 49.16 -6.22
C LYS A 9 -21.07 48.26 -5.00
N ASP A 10 -22.31 47.91 -4.62
CA ASP A 10 -22.57 47.02 -3.48
C ASP A 10 -21.87 45.66 -3.64
N VAL A 11 -21.99 45.05 -4.83
CA VAL A 11 -21.28 43.81 -5.17
C VAL A 11 -19.77 43.99 -5.09
N SER A 12 -19.21 45.07 -5.67
CA SER A 12 -17.76 45.30 -5.68
C SER A 12 -17.16 45.56 -4.30
N GLU A 13 -17.92 46.11 -3.37
CA GLU A 13 -17.46 46.44 -2.02
C GLU A 13 -17.65 45.27 -1.05
N LYS A 14 -18.83 44.65 -1.07
CA LYS A 14 -19.28 43.67 -0.07
C LYS A 14 -19.09 42.22 -0.47
N GLN A 15 -18.73 41.92 -1.72
CA GLN A 15 -18.49 40.53 -2.12
C GLN A 15 -17.40 39.86 -1.24
N PRO A 16 -17.58 38.57 -0.94
CA PRO A 16 -16.64 37.83 -0.11
C PRO A 16 -15.43 37.29 -0.89
N TYR A 17 -15.47 37.32 -2.23
CA TYR A 17 -14.36 36.92 -3.10
C TYR A 17 -13.39 38.08 -3.33
N LYS A 18 -12.12 37.77 -3.56
CA LYS A 18 -11.12 38.80 -3.95
C LYS A 18 -10.86 38.84 -5.45
N VAL A 19 -11.02 37.70 -6.14
CA VAL A 19 -10.79 37.60 -7.59
C VAL A 19 -11.64 38.61 -8.36
N GLY A 20 -11.00 39.43 -9.20
CA GLY A 20 -11.68 40.43 -10.03
C GLY A 20 -12.39 41.55 -9.26
N LYS A 21 -12.29 41.60 -7.92
CA LYS A 21 -12.93 42.61 -7.07
C LYS A 21 -12.44 44.02 -7.42
N ASN A 22 -11.12 44.18 -7.55
CA ASN A 22 -10.51 45.46 -7.88
C ASN A 22 -10.86 45.92 -9.31
N ASP A 23 -10.90 44.99 -10.27
CA ASP A 23 -11.29 45.29 -11.65
C ASP A 23 -12.75 45.77 -11.73
N LEU A 24 -13.66 45.08 -11.02
CA LEU A 24 -15.07 45.46 -10.96
C LEU A 24 -15.23 46.81 -10.26
N LYS A 25 -14.54 47.03 -9.13
CA LYS A 25 -14.56 48.30 -8.41
C LYS A 25 -14.06 49.46 -9.27
N GLN A 26 -12.92 49.27 -9.95
CA GLN A 26 -12.37 50.27 -10.86
C GLN A 26 -13.36 50.59 -11.99
N PHE A 27 -14.03 49.59 -12.57
CA PHE A 27 -15.05 49.82 -13.60
C PHE A 27 -16.25 50.62 -13.06
N VAL A 28 -16.73 50.28 -11.87
CA VAL A 28 -17.83 51.01 -11.20
C VAL A 28 -17.46 52.47 -10.96
N ASP A 29 -16.27 52.72 -10.41
CA ASP A 29 -15.83 54.06 -9.99
C ASP A 29 -15.42 54.95 -11.17
N THR A 30 -14.86 54.37 -12.23
CA THR A 30 -14.30 55.15 -13.35
C THR A 30 -15.23 55.26 -14.56
N VAL A 31 -16.06 54.24 -14.81
CA VAL A 31 -16.92 54.17 -16.00
C VAL A 31 -18.37 54.43 -15.64
N LEU A 32 -18.94 53.66 -14.71
CA LEU A 32 -20.36 53.76 -14.36
C LEU A 32 -20.71 55.07 -13.67
N PHE A 33 -19.86 55.52 -12.74
CA PHE A 33 -20.03 56.80 -12.05
C PHE A 33 -20.20 57.98 -13.02
N LYS A 34 -19.37 58.05 -14.07
CA LYS A 34 -19.41 59.13 -15.08
C LYS A 34 -20.67 59.10 -15.96
N LYS A 35 -21.43 58.00 -15.95
CA LYS A 35 -22.64 57.79 -16.77
C LYS A 35 -23.95 57.92 -15.98
N LEU A 36 -23.88 58.29 -14.70
CA LEU A 36 -25.05 58.42 -13.81
C LEU A 36 -26.07 59.45 -14.31
N SER A 37 -25.59 60.61 -14.78
CA SER A 37 -26.42 61.79 -15.08
C SER A 37 -26.32 62.24 -16.54
N THR A 38 -26.08 61.32 -17.47
CA THR A 38 -25.92 61.63 -18.91
C THR A 38 -27.15 61.33 -19.77
N GLY A 39 -28.32 61.11 -19.14
CA GLY A 39 -29.57 60.80 -19.84
C GLY A 39 -29.46 59.55 -20.72
N ARG A 40 -29.97 59.62 -21.97
CA ARG A 40 -29.96 58.51 -22.94
C ARG A 40 -28.56 57.95 -23.21
N LYS A 41 -27.53 58.81 -23.27
CA LYS A 41 -26.11 58.42 -23.46
C LYS A 41 -25.55 57.58 -22.32
N GLY A 42 -26.21 57.59 -21.16
CA GLY A 42 -25.84 56.74 -20.03
C GLY A 42 -26.13 55.26 -20.30
N PHE A 43 -27.18 54.95 -21.07
CA PHE A 43 -27.60 53.57 -21.34
C PHE A 43 -26.75 52.86 -22.40
N GLU A 44 -25.91 53.58 -23.15
CA GLU A 44 -24.96 53.00 -24.11
C GLU A 44 -23.87 52.15 -23.42
N VAL A 45 -23.70 52.25 -22.09
CA VAL A 45 -22.71 51.46 -21.33
C VAL A 45 -23.22 50.07 -20.93
N ILE A 46 -24.50 49.74 -21.18
CA ILE A 46 -25.10 48.46 -20.75
C ILE A 46 -24.33 47.26 -21.31
N GLU A 47 -23.96 47.30 -22.59
CA GLU A 47 -23.17 46.22 -23.21
C GLU A 47 -21.83 46.02 -22.51
N ARG A 48 -21.15 47.13 -22.15
CA ARG A 48 -19.89 47.09 -21.39
C ARG A 48 -20.09 46.56 -19.97
N VAL A 49 -21.22 46.88 -19.34
CA VAL A 49 -21.59 46.33 -18.02
C VAL A 49 -21.74 44.81 -18.11
N ALA A 50 -22.49 44.32 -19.10
CA ALA A 50 -22.66 42.89 -19.33
C ALA A 50 -21.31 42.19 -19.57
N GLY A 51 -20.46 42.78 -20.43
CA GLY A 51 -19.11 42.28 -20.68
C GLY A 51 -18.26 42.20 -19.42
N LYS A 52 -18.22 43.26 -18.61
CA LYS A 52 -17.41 43.31 -17.38
C LYS A 52 -17.90 42.38 -16.28
N VAL A 53 -19.21 42.24 -16.11
CA VAL A 53 -19.80 41.25 -15.22
C VAL A 53 -19.47 39.84 -15.70
N GLY A 54 -19.53 39.60 -17.02
CA GLY A 54 -19.11 38.34 -17.64
C GLY A 54 -17.64 38.00 -17.39
N GLU A 55 -16.73 38.96 -17.59
CA GLU A 55 -15.30 38.80 -17.29
C GLU A 55 -15.06 38.48 -15.82
N TYR A 56 -15.71 39.20 -14.90
CA TYR A 56 -15.63 38.96 -13.46
C TYR A 56 -16.11 37.53 -13.12
N ASN A 57 -17.29 37.14 -13.59
CA ASN A 57 -17.84 35.81 -13.35
C ASN A 57 -16.96 34.69 -13.94
N GLY A 58 -16.36 34.94 -15.11
CA GLY A 58 -15.39 34.03 -15.72
C GLY A 58 -14.17 33.82 -14.83
N LYS A 59 -13.58 34.89 -14.29
CA LYS A 59 -12.44 34.81 -13.37
C LYS A 59 -12.80 34.06 -12.08
N VAL A 60 -13.97 34.34 -11.49
CA VAL A 60 -14.47 33.61 -10.30
C VAL A 60 -14.61 32.12 -10.60
N LYS A 61 -15.22 31.78 -11.74
CA LYS A 61 -15.40 30.39 -12.17
C LYS A 61 -14.06 29.66 -12.30
N THR A 62 -13.10 30.24 -13.05
CA THR A 62 -11.78 29.64 -13.23
C THR A 62 -11.04 29.47 -11.90
N SER A 63 -11.09 30.46 -11.01
CA SER A 63 -10.47 30.36 -9.69
C SER A 63 -11.05 29.21 -8.87
N ASN A 64 -12.38 29.08 -8.85
CA ASN A 64 -13.06 28.01 -8.12
C ASN A 64 -12.75 26.62 -8.74
N GLU A 65 -12.72 26.52 -10.07
CA GLU A 65 -12.39 25.27 -10.77
C GLU A 65 -10.95 24.81 -10.47
N ASN A 66 -10.00 25.74 -10.39
CA ASN A 66 -8.61 25.43 -10.06
C ASN A 66 -8.47 24.77 -8.69
N VAL A 67 -9.19 25.27 -7.67
CA VAL A 67 -9.18 24.69 -6.31
C VAL A 67 -10.00 23.40 -6.25
N THR A 68 -11.13 23.34 -6.96
CA THR A 68 -12.06 22.20 -6.92
C THR A 68 -11.48 20.95 -7.59
N ARG A 69 -10.77 21.11 -8.72
CA ARG A 69 -10.23 19.99 -9.50
C ARG A 69 -9.36 19.02 -8.71
N PRO A 70 -8.31 19.45 -7.96
CA PRO A 70 -7.49 18.52 -7.17
C PRO A 70 -8.29 17.86 -6.03
N ILE A 71 -9.30 18.53 -5.46
CA ILE A 71 -10.16 17.95 -4.42
C ILE A 71 -11.01 16.81 -4.99
N ILE A 72 -11.68 17.04 -6.13
CA ILE A 72 -12.49 16.01 -6.78
C ILE A 72 -11.60 14.84 -7.23
N LYS A 73 -10.43 15.13 -7.79
CA LYS A 73 -9.47 14.12 -8.22
C LYS A 73 -9.04 13.21 -7.06
N LEU A 74 -8.56 13.79 -5.95
CA LEU A 74 -8.15 13.02 -4.78
C LEU A 74 -9.30 12.14 -4.28
N ARG A 75 -10.51 12.70 -4.18
CA ARG A 75 -11.69 11.93 -3.74
C ARG A 75 -11.95 10.72 -4.64
N ALA A 76 -11.98 10.90 -5.95
CA ALA A 76 -12.21 9.82 -6.91
C ALA A 76 -11.09 8.76 -6.84
N ASP A 77 -9.84 9.21 -6.71
CA ASP A 77 -8.68 8.32 -6.56
C ASP A 77 -8.79 7.49 -5.27
N MET A 78 -9.22 8.09 -4.14
CA MET A 78 -9.42 7.37 -2.88
C MET A 78 -10.59 6.39 -2.93
N GLU A 79 -11.72 6.78 -3.54
CA GLU A 79 -12.87 5.89 -3.74
C GLU A 79 -12.48 4.67 -4.60
N LYS A 80 -11.63 4.88 -5.62
CA LYS A 80 -11.10 3.78 -6.43
C LYS A 80 -10.18 2.86 -5.61
N LEU A 81 -9.24 3.43 -4.86
CA LEU A 81 -8.31 2.67 -4.01
C LEU A 81 -9.04 1.85 -2.95
N GLU A 82 -10.06 2.41 -2.30
CA GLU A 82 -10.86 1.70 -1.30
C GLU A 82 -11.50 0.42 -1.89
N ASN A 83 -12.02 0.53 -3.11
CA ASN A 83 -12.59 -0.61 -3.83
C ASN A 83 -11.53 -1.64 -4.26
N GLU A 84 -10.36 -1.18 -4.74
CA GLU A 84 -9.28 -2.08 -5.18
C GLU A 84 -8.63 -2.81 -3.99
N VAL A 85 -8.41 -2.12 -2.87
CA VAL A 85 -7.87 -2.72 -1.63
C VAL A 85 -8.85 -3.75 -1.08
N SER A 86 -10.16 -3.48 -1.08
CA SER A 86 -11.16 -4.42 -0.58
C SER A 86 -11.27 -5.71 -1.39
N LYS A 87 -10.76 -5.71 -2.63
CA LYS A 87 -10.70 -6.90 -3.50
C LYS A 87 -9.44 -7.74 -3.30
N ILE A 88 -8.43 -7.20 -2.63
CA ILE A 88 -7.23 -7.97 -2.31
C ILE A 88 -7.59 -8.95 -1.21
N LEU A 89 -7.52 -10.24 -1.54
CA LEU A 89 -7.87 -11.33 -0.63
C LEU A 89 -9.27 -11.11 -0.03
N GLU A 90 -10.30 -11.01 -0.88
CA GLU A 90 -11.70 -10.63 -0.54
C GLU A 90 -12.30 -11.26 0.74
N ASN A 91 -11.84 -12.45 1.16
CA ASN A 91 -12.32 -13.12 2.37
C ASN A 91 -11.60 -12.67 3.67
N ASP A 92 -10.48 -11.95 3.55
CA ASP A 92 -9.72 -11.28 4.61
C ASP A 92 -9.87 -9.73 4.54
N ALA A 93 -10.80 -9.23 3.72
CA ALA A 93 -10.99 -7.80 3.50
C ALA A 93 -11.32 -7.05 4.80
N VAL A 94 -10.64 -5.93 5.03
CA VAL A 94 -10.81 -5.02 6.19
C VAL A 94 -12.20 -4.37 6.21
N SER A 95 -12.89 -4.31 5.06
CA SER A 95 -14.25 -3.75 4.99
C SER A 95 -15.23 -4.69 5.68
N GLY A 96 -15.79 -4.25 6.82
CA GLY A 96 -16.72 -5.04 7.64
C GLY A 96 -18.07 -5.39 7.00
N ALA A 97 -18.26 -5.18 5.70
CA ALA A 97 -19.53 -5.38 5.01
C ALA A 97 -19.82 -6.84 4.64
N THR A 98 -18.81 -7.70 4.56
CA THR A 98 -19.01 -9.13 4.28
C THR A 98 -17.97 -9.98 4.99
N LYS A 99 -18.16 -10.19 6.30
CA LYS A 99 -17.71 -11.44 6.91
C LYS A 99 -18.60 -12.56 6.37
N LYS A 100 -18.38 -12.97 5.11
CA LYS A 100 -18.88 -14.27 4.65
C LYS A 100 -18.29 -15.31 5.60
N SER A 101 -19.13 -16.20 6.09
CA SER A 101 -18.83 -17.24 7.07
C SER A 101 -17.42 -17.81 6.92
N VAL A 102 -16.69 -17.85 8.03
CA VAL A 102 -15.33 -18.36 8.20
C VAL A 102 -15.24 -19.83 7.77
N GLN A 103 -15.09 -20.08 6.48
CA GLN A 103 -14.31 -21.21 6.01
C GLN A 103 -12.89 -20.71 5.90
N ALA A 104 -11.94 -21.42 6.52
CA ALA A 104 -10.52 -21.11 6.40
C ALA A 104 -10.14 -21.17 4.92
N VAL A 105 -10.10 -20.02 4.25
CA VAL A 105 -9.66 -19.95 2.86
C VAL A 105 -8.15 -20.12 2.89
N THR A 106 -7.70 -21.25 2.35
CA THR A 106 -6.26 -21.46 2.14
C THR A 106 -5.91 -20.79 0.82
N TYR A 107 -5.12 -19.72 0.89
CA TYR A 107 -4.58 -19.06 -0.30
C TYR A 107 -3.37 -19.83 -0.83
N SER A 108 -3.26 -19.95 -2.15
CA SER A 108 -2.04 -20.48 -2.78
C SER A 108 -0.87 -19.51 -2.61
N GLU A 109 0.35 -20.03 -2.74
CA GLU A 109 1.56 -19.21 -2.65
C GLU A 109 1.56 -18.10 -3.71
N GLU A 110 1.07 -18.40 -4.92
CA GLU A 110 0.93 -17.44 -6.02
C GLU A 110 -0.08 -16.34 -5.69
N GLN A 111 -1.22 -16.69 -5.08
CA GLN A 111 -2.23 -15.71 -4.67
C GLN A 111 -1.66 -14.75 -3.62
N VAL A 112 -0.92 -15.26 -2.63
CA VAL A 112 -0.28 -14.44 -1.60
C VAL A 112 0.81 -13.55 -2.20
N LYS A 113 1.64 -14.08 -3.11
CA LYS A 113 2.66 -13.29 -3.82
C LYS A 113 2.02 -12.15 -4.63
N GLN A 114 0.95 -12.44 -5.35
CA GLN A 114 0.23 -11.45 -6.14
C GLN A 114 -0.39 -10.37 -5.24
N ALA A 115 -1.03 -10.77 -4.14
CA ALA A 115 -1.57 -9.84 -3.15
C ALA A 115 -0.50 -8.88 -2.60
N VAL A 116 0.71 -9.37 -2.32
CA VAL A 116 1.83 -8.51 -1.88
C VAL A 116 2.24 -7.51 -2.96
N ILE A 117 2.26 -7.91 -4.23
CA ILE A 117 2.56 -7.00 -5.36
C ILE A 117 1.47 -5.93 -5.47
N ASP A 118 0.20 -6.35 -5.40
CA ASP A 118 -0.95 -5.45 -5.52
C ASP A 118 -1.01 -4.45 -4.37
N ILE A 119 -0.80 -4.89 -3.12
CA ILE A 119 -0.72 -4.02 -1.94
C ILE A 119 0.39 -2.97 -2.13
N ASN A 120 1.57 -3.37 -2.58
CA ASN A 120 2.67 -2.43 -2.81
C ASN A 120 2.33 -1.40 -3.89
N LYS A 121 1.68 -1.83 -4.97
CA LYS A 121 1.24 -0.94 -6.04
C LYS A 121 0.22 0.07 -5.52
N LEU A 122 -0.86 -0.40 -4.88
CA LEU A 122 -1.92 0.47 -4.35
C LEU A 122 -1.41 1.41 -3.25
N LEU A 123 -0.46 0.96 -2.42
CA LEU A 123 0.20 1.81 -1.43
C LEU A 123 0.98 2.94 -2.11
N ASN A 124 1.74 2.63 -3.17
CA ASN A 124 2.48 3.65 -3.92
C ASN A 124 1.56 4.63 -4.63
N ASP A 125 0.46 4.13 -5.21
CA ASP A 125 -0.57 4.96 -5.82
C ASP A 125 -1.17 5.91 -4.76
N CYS A 126 -1.56 5.39 -3.59
CA CYS A 126 -2.08 6.20 -2.48
C CYS A 126 -1.10 7.32 -2.06
N LYS A 127 0.18 6.97 -1.88
CA LYS A 127 1.26 7.94 -1.57
C LYS A 127 1.40 8.99 -2.67
N PHE A 128 1.32 8.57 -3.94
CA PHE A 128 1.37 9.47 -5.08
C PHE A 128 0.18 10.44 -5.09
N HIS A 129 -1.04 9.95 -4.95
CA HIS A 129 -2.26 10.79 -4.95
C HIS A 129 -2.25 11.81 -3.80
N GLY A 130 -1.86 11.40 -2.59
CA GLY A 130 -1.71 12.32 -1.46
C GLY A 130 -0.65 13.38 -1.72
N LYS A 131 0.50 13.00 -2.30
CA LYS A 131 1.56 13.95 -2.69
C LYS A 131 1.12 14.91 -3.79
N ASP A 132 0.47 14.42 -4.83
CA ASP A 132 -0.05 15.22 -5.95
C ASP A 132 -1.04 16.28 -5.45
N TYR A 133 -1.99 15.88 -4.61
CA TYR A 133 -2.92 16.79 -3.96
C TYR A 133 -2.20 17.86 -3.11
N ASN A 134 -1.25 17.44 -2.27
CA ASN A 134 -0.51 18.36 -1.41
C ASN A 134 0.36 19.32 -2.24
N ASN A 135 1.00 18.87 -3.32
CA ASN A 135 1.75 19.75 -4.21
C ASN A 135 0.85 20.81 -4.87
N HIS A 136 -0.41 20.47 -5.14
CA HIS A 136 -1.37 21.41 -5.70
C HIS A 136 -1.94 22.38 -4.65
N LEU A 137 -2.26 21.95 -3.43
CA LEU A 137 -3.00 22.79 -2.48
C LEU A 137 -2.19 23.28 -1.27
N ASP A 138 -1.04 22.70 -0.95
CA ASP A 138 -0.19 23.16 0.15
C ASP A 138 0.46 24.51 -0.21
N MET A 139 0.15 25.54 0.56
CA MET A 139 0.65 26.91 0.37
C MET A 139 2.19 27.01 0.42
N ALA A 140 2.87 26.04 1.02
CA ALA A 140 4.33 25.99 1.04
C ALA A 140 4.93 25.60 -0.32
N HIS A 141 4.18 24.85 -1.14
CA HIS A 141 4.73 24.16 -2.32
C HIS A 141 3.96 24.40 -3.63
N ASN A 142 2.74 24.95 -3.55
CA ASN A 142 1.90 25.18 -4.72
C ASN A 142 2.32 26.40 -5.56
N SER A 143 1.81 26.46 -6.79
CA SER A 143 2.09 27.55 -7.72
C SER A 143 1.43 28.87 -7.29
N GLU A 144 2.00 29.99 -7.72
CA GLU A 144 1.48 31.33 -7.39
C GLU A 144 0.02 31.52 -7.83
N ASN A 145 -0.33 30.99 -9.01
CA ASN A 145 -1.71 31.00 -9.50
C ASN A 145 -2.68 30.27 -8.56
N MET A 146 -2.21 29.19 -7.94
CA MET A 146 -3.01 28.40 -7.02
C MET A 146 -3.11 29.06 -5.64
N LYS A 147 -2.03 29.68 -5.16
CA LYS A 147 -2.05 30.53 -3.95
C LYS A 147 -3.09 31.64 -4.09
N ASN A 148 -3.07 32.32 -5.24
CA ASN A 148 -4.04 33.36 -5.55
C ASN A 148 -5.45 32.80 -5.60
N ALA A 149 -5.67 31.68 -6.30
CA ALA A 149 -6.98 31.04 -6.36
C ALA A 149 -7.54 30.67 -4.98
N ILE A 150 -6.70 30.16 -4.06
CA ILE A 150 -7.08 29.86 -2.67
C ILE A 150 -7.36 31.14 -1.88
N ASN A 151 -6.49 32.15 -1.99
CA ASN A 151 -6.63 33.43 -1.29
C ASN A 151 -7.83 34.25 -1.77
N ASP A 152 -8.29 34.01 -3.00
CA ASP A 152 -9.40 34.68 -3.64
C ASP A 152 -10.76 34.09 -3.28
N LEU A 153 -10.80 32.89 -2.71
CA LEU A 153 -12.00 32.32 -2.12
C LEU A 153 -12.50 33.20 -0.97
N ASN A 154 -13.79 33.07 -0.66
CA ASN A 154 -14.29 33.59 0.59
C ASN A 154 -13.55 32.95 1.78
N PHE A 155 -13.36 33.73 2.85
CA PHE A 155 -12.54 33.33 3.99
C PHE A 155 -12.95 31.97 4.59
N LYS A 156 -14.26 31.67 4.67
CA LYS A 156 -14.75 30.39 5.19
C LYS A 156 -14.33 29.20 4.32
N LEU A 157 -14.43 29.32 3.00
CA LEU A 157 -13.99 28.28 2.07
C LEU A 157 -12.47 28.14 2.06
N ARG A 158 -11.74 29.26 2.04
CA ARG A 158 -10.28 29.25 2.13
C ARG A 158 -9.81 28.48 3.36
N ASP A 159 -10.36 28.82 4.53
CA ASP A 159 -9.94 28.21 5.79
C ASP A 159 -10.28 26.70 5.81
N ARG A 160 -11.43 26.30 5.26
CA ARG A 160 -11.78 24.88 5.07
C ARG A 160 -10.80 24.13 4.17
N VAL A 161 -10.41 24.74 3.04
CA VAL A 161 -9.41 24.15 2.14
C VAL A 161 -8.09 23.98 2.88
N LEU A 162 -7.61 25.00 3.59
CA LEU A 162 -6.34 24.92 4.34
C LEU A 162 -6.37 23.86 5.45
N ILE A 163 -7.49 23.73 6.17
CA ILE A 163 -7.67 22.69 7.20
C ILE A 163 -7.67 21.30 6.55
N ALA A 164 -8.41 21.12 5.46
CA ALA A 164 -8.44 19.85 4.73
C ALA A 164 -7.05 19.47 4.19
N THR A 165 -6.31 20.44 3.63
CA THR A 165 -4.95 20.21 3.14
C THR A 165 -4.00 19.79 4.27
N LYS A 166 -4.10 20.41 5.45
CA LYS A 166 -3.34 19.98 6.64
C LYS A 166 -3.69 18.55 7.07
N ALA A 167 -4.98 18.20 7.05
CA ALA A 167 -5.43 16.85 7.38
C ALA A 167 -4.89 15.81 6.38
N VAL A 168 -4.97 16.06 5.07
CA VAL A 168 -4.42 15.17 4.04
C VAL A 168 -2.90 15.01 4.20
N LYS A 169 -2.18 16.08 4.51
CA LYS A 169 -0.73 16.01 4.79
C LYS A 169 -0.41 15.13 6.00
N HIS A 170 -1.14 15.34 7.10
CA HIS A 170 -1.00 14.53 8.31
C HIS A 170 -1.27 13.04 8.02
N GLU A 171 -2.39 12.73 7.35
CA GLU A 171 -2.74 11.35 7.03
C GLU A 171 -1.78 10.70 6.03
N SER A 172 -1.24 11.47 5.07
CA SER A 172 -0.18 10.99 4.17
C SER A 172 1.09 10.60 4.93
N GLN A 173 1.49 11.40 5.92
CA GLN A 173 2.64 11.11 6.77
C GLN A 173 2.39 9.87 7.65
N ARG A 174 1.23 9.84 8.31
CA ARG A 174 0.82 8.71 9.14
C ARG A 174 0.76 7.40 8.35
N LEU A 175 0.26 7.43 7.11
CA LEU A 175 0.26 6.27 6.21
C LEU A 175 1.69 5.78 5.93
N ASN A 176 2.64 6.68 5.66
CA ASN A 176 4.03 6.30 5.44
C ASN A 176 4.60 5.58 6.65
N GLU A 177 4.50 6.18 7.83
CA GLU A 177 5.02 5.63 9.09
C GLU A 177 4.42 4.26 9.41
N LEU A 178 3.09 4.11 9.28
CA LEU A 178 2.41 2.84 9.51
C LEU A 178 2.81 1.79 8.48
N SER A 179 2.94 2.17 7.19
CA SER A 179 3.34 1.24 6.13
C SER A 179 4.77 0.74 6.32
N ASP A 180 5.69 1.62 6.71
CA ASP A 180 7.10 1.27 6.94
C ASP A 180 7.23 0.33 8.14
N LYS A 181 6.48 0.60 9.21
CA LYS A 181 6.40 -0.27 10.38
C LYS A 181 5.84 -1.65 10.02
N ALA A 182 4.71 -1.70 9.32
CA ALA A 182 4.11 -2.98 8.89
C ALA A 182 5.08 -3.80 8.03
N TRP A 183 5.82 -3.15 7.13
CA TRP A 183 6.86 -3.79 6.33
C TRP A 183 8.06 -4.30 7.15
N ALA A 184 8.46 -3.58 8.20
CA ALA A 184 9.50 -4.02 9.12
C ALA A 184 9.06 -5.24 9.94
N ASP A 185 7.83 -5.21 10.46
CA ASP A 185 7.23 -6.30 11.24
C ASP A 185 7.10 -7.57 10.38
N PHE A 186 6.59 -7.44 9.15
CA PHE A 186 6.49 -8.55 8.21
C PHE A 186 7.86 -9.18 7.90
N ARG A 187 8.88 -8.38 7.62
CA ARG A 187 10.25 -8.87 7.35
C ARG A 187 10.83 -9.58 8.58
N SER A 188 10.57 -9.06 9.77
CA SER A 188 11.04 -9.64 11.03
C SER A 188 10.39 -11.00 11.29
N MET A 189 9.07 -11.10 11.10
CA MET A 189 8.32 -12.35 11.20
C MET A 189 8.84 -13.38 10.19
N LYS A 190 8.98 -13.01 8.91
CA LYS A 190 9.57 -13.88 7.87
C LYS A 190 10.94 -14.41 8.29
N LYS A 191 11.82 -13.53 8.78
CA LYS A 191 13.15 -13.91 9.25
C LYS A 191 13.11 -14.86 10.45
N CYS A 192 12.15 -14.70 11.35
CA CYS A 192 11.97 -15.60 12.49
C CYS A 192 11.55 -16.99 12.02
N ILE A 193 10.49 -17.07 11.22
CA ILE A 193 9.97 -18.33 10.69
C ILE A 193 11.06 -19.07 9.90
N SER A 194 11.80 -18.38 9.03
CA SER A 194 12.88 -19.01 8.26
C SER A 194 14.00 -19.57 9.16
N ARG A 195 14.34 -18.89 10.26
CA ARG A 195 15.34 -19.38 11.22
C ARG A 195 14.87 -20.63 11.94
N GLU A 196 13.64 -20.63 12.44
CA GLU A 196 13.06 -21.80 13.11
C GLU A 196 12.99 -23.01 12.18
N MET A 197 12.55 -22.81 10.94
CA MET A 197 12.50 -23.88 9.93
C MET A 197 13.89 -24.44 9.60
N GLN A 198 14.91 -23.58 9.51
CA GLN A 198 16.29 -24.03 9.30
C GLN A 198 16.83 -24.83 10.49
N SER A 199 16.52 -24.40 11.72
CA SER A 199 16.89 -25.11 12.95
C SER A 199 16.22 -26.48 13.01
N LEU A 200 14.93 -26.54 12.73
CA LEU A 200 14.15 -27.78 12.67
C LEU A 200 14.73 -28.73 11.62
N ASN A 201 15.00 -28.24 10.40
CA ASN A 201 15.60 -29.05 9.34
C ASN A 201 16.95 -29.63 9.76
N LYS A 202 17.82 -28.86 10.43
CA LYS A 202 19.09 -29.37 10.96
C LYS A 202 18.88 -30.44 12.03
N SER A 203 17.98 -30.19 12.98
CA SER A 203 17.67 -31.14 14.06
C SER A 203 17.12 -32.46 13.53
N VAL A 204 16.21 -32.41 12.56
CA VAL A 204 15.63 -33.59 11.91
C VAL A 204 16.71 -34.37 11.18
N ASN A 205 17.54 -33.70 10.37
CA ASN A 205 18.61 -34.38 9.63
C ASN A 205 19.65 -35.03 10.56
N LEU A 206 20.09 -34.34 11.63
CA LEU A 206 21.00 -34.91 12.62
C LEU A 206 20.39 -36.17 13.27
N THR A 207 19.15 -36.08 13.73
CA THR A 207 18.46 -37.20 14.39
C THR A 207 18.29 -38.40 13.46
N ILE A 208 17.98 -38.15 12.18
CA ILE A 208 17.87 -39.20 11.17
C ILE A 208 19.25 -39.85 10.92
N SER A 209 20.29 -39.06 10.73
CA SER A 209 21.65 -39.58 10.50
C SER A 209 22.15 -40.41 11.68
N GLU A 210 21.93 -39.97 12.92
CA GLU A 210 22.29 -40.72 14.13
C GLU A 210 21.53 -42.05 14.21
N ARG A 211 20.21 -42.04 13.97
CA ARG A 211 19.40 -43.27 14.00
C ARG A 211 19.79 -44.25 12.91
N ILE A 212 20.08 -43.77 11.71
CA ILE A 212 20.57 -44.62 10.61
C ILE A 212 21.94 -45.20 10.95
N GLY A 213 22.85 -44.39 11.52
CA GLY A 213 24.16 -44.85 11.97
C GLY A 213 24.06 -45.97 13.00
N MET A 214 23.27 -45.76 14.06
CA MET A 214 23.03 -46.79 15.10
C MET A 214 22.45 -48.08 14.53
N LEU A 215 21.51 -47.98 13.58
CA LEU A 215 20.94 -49.15 12.92
C LEU A 215 22.00 -49.91 12.09
N LEU A 216 22.83 -49.19 11.35
CA LEU A 216 23.90 -49.77 10.55
C LEU A 216 24.92 -50.51 11.43
N ASP A 217 25.28 -49.91 12.57
CA ASP A 217 26.21 -50.51 13.52
C ASP A 217 25.63 -51.79 14.14
N ASP A 218 24.36 -51.79 14.55
CA ASP A 218 23.68 -52.99 15.08
C ASP A 218 23.62 -54.11 14.04
N VAL A 219 23.32 -53.79 12.78
CA VAL A 219 23.32 -54.76 11.67
C VAL A 219 24.71 -55.33 11.43
N ASN A 220 25.74 -54.48 11.37
CA ASN A 220 27.13 -54.90 11.17
C ASN A 220 27.64 -55.77 12.32
N GLN A 221 27.29 -55.42 13.55
CA GLN A 221 27.65 -56.20 14.73
C GLN A 221 27.01 -57.60 14.67
N LYS A 222 25.71 -57.67 14.39
CA LYS A 222 25.01 -58.97 14.22
C LYS A 222 25.59 -59.80 13.08
N ALA A 223 25.90 -59.19 11.94
CA ALA A 223 26.52 -59.89 10.81
C ALA A 223 27.90 -60.46 11.17
N THR A 224 28.70 -59.68 11.89
CA THR A 224 30.02 -60.10 12.39
C THR A 224 29.91 -61.26 13.38
N ASP A 225 28.93 -61.21 14.27
CA ASP A 225 28.67 -62.28 15.23
C ASP A 225 28.23 -63.58 14.55
N ILE A 226 27.38 -63.50 13.52
CA ILE A 226 27.02 -64.65 12.69
C ILE A 226 28.25 -65.23 11.99
N LEU A 227 29.09 -64.39 11.37
CA LEU A 227 30.34 -64.83 10.72
C LEU A 227 31.28 -65.53 11.70
N ARG A 228 31.41 -65.01 12.92
CA ARG A 228 32.21 -65.64 13.99
C ARG A 228 31.66 -67.03 14.34
N GLN A 229 30.35 -67.16 14.53
CA GLN A 229 29.71 -68.45 14.82
C GLN A 229 29.93 -69.46 13.68
N LEU A 230 29.83 -69.02 12.42
CA LEU A 230 30.11 -69.86 11.25
C LEU A 230 31.57 -70.35 11.24
N HIS A 231 32.53 -69.47 11.57
CA HIS A 231 33.94 -69.84 11.67
C HIS A 231 34.22 -70.85 12.80
N GLU A 232 33.61 -70.67 13.97
CA GLU A 232 33.73 -71.62 15.08
C GLU A 232 33.14 -72.98 14.72
N MET A 233 31.99 -72.99 14.05
CA MET A 233 31.35 -74.22 13.57
C MET A 233 32.23 -74.95 12.56
N ARG A 234 32.84 -74.21 11.62
CA ARG A 234 33.81 -74.77 10.67
C ARG A 234 34.99 -75.43 11.38
N LYS A 235 35.57 -74.79 12.40
CA LYS A 235 36.69 -75.38 13.18
C LYS A 235 36.26 -76.68 13.85
N LYS A 236 35.10 -76.71 14.52
CA LYS A 236 34.56 -77.92 15.13
C LYS A 236 34.37 -79.05 14.11
N PHE A 237 33.84 -78.74 12.93
CA PHE A 237 33.72 -79.72 11.85
C PHE A 237 35.07 -80.25 11.37
N GLN A 238 36.07 -79.39 11.21
CA GLN A 238 37.43 -79.82 10.86
C GLN A 238 38.01 -80.77 11.92
N ASP A 239 37.83 -80.45 13.21
CA ASP A 239 38.28 -81.32 14.31
C ASP A 239 37.59 -82.68 14.29
N TYR A 240 36.28 -82.72 14.03
CA TYR A 240 35.54 -83.97 13.89
C TYR A 240 36.03 -84.80 12.70
N VAL A 241 36.28 -84.17 11.55
CA VAL A 241 36.81 -84.83 10.36
C VAL A 241 38.19 -85.43 10.63
N LEU A 242 39.08 -84.70 11.32
CA LEU A 242 40.40 -85.21 11.72
C LEU A 242 40.28 -86.43 12.64
N LYS A 243 39.46 -86.35 13.69
CA LYS A 243 39.23 -87.47 14.61
C LYS A 243 38.66 -88.71 13.91
N LEU A 244 37.73 -88.52 12.97
CA LEU A 244 37.19 -89.59 12.14
C LEU A 244 38.27 -90.24 11.29
N ASN A 245 39.13 -89.43 10.68
CA ASN A 245 40.25 -89.92 9.87
C ASN A 245 41.26 -90.72 10.72
N ASP A 246 41.62 -90.21 11.90
CA ASP A 246 42.50 -90.92 12.84
C ASP A 246 41.92 -92.28 13.24
N TRP A 247 40.61 -92.33 13.52
CA TRP A 247 39.92 -93.56 13.85
C TRP A 247 39.94 -94.57 12.70
N ILE A 248 39.71 -94.12 11.46
CA ILE A 248 39.80 -94.96 10.26
C ILE A 248 41.23 -95.52 10.07
N VAL A 249 42.26 -94.68 10.28
CA VAL A 249 43.67 -95.11 10.16
C VAL A 249 44.03 -96.13 11.24
N ALA A 250 43.58 -95.93 12.48
CA ALA A 250 43.81 -96.87 13.57
C ALA A 250 43.13 -98.23 13.31
N ALA A 251 41.89 -98.22 12.83
CA ALA A 251 41.17 -99.45 12.46
C ALA A 251 41.92 -100.24 11.37
N LYS A 252 42.45 -99.55 10.34
CA LYS A 252 43.24 -100.17 9.27
C LYS A 252 44.60 -100.73 9.69
N LYS A 253 45.15 -100.32 10.83
CA LYS A 253 46.40 -100.88 11.39
C LYS A 253 46.18 -102.10 12.27
N SER A 254 44.93 -102.45 12.55
CA SER A 254 44.54 -103.52 13.49
C SER A 254 44.13 -104.82 12.77
N GLU A 255 44.23 -104.84 11.43
CA GLU A 255 44.20 -106.03 10.56
C GLU A 255 45.64 -106.44 10.20
#